data_AF-B7RSQ4-F1
#
_entry.id   AF-B7RSQ4-F1
#
_cell.length_a   1.000
_cell.length_b   1.000
_cell.length_c   1.000
_cell.angle_alpha   90.00
_cell.angle_beta   90.00
_cell.angle_gamma   90.00
#
_symmetry.space_group_name_H-M   'P 1'
#
loop_
_entity.id
_entity.type
_entity.pdbx_description
1 polymer ?
#
loop_
_entity_poly.entity_id
_entity_poly.type
_entity_poly.pdbx_seq_one_letter_code
_entity_poly.pdbx_strand_id
1 'polypeptide(L)'
;MNIQKTTQKGFTLIELMIVIAIVGILAAIALPAYQDYIVRSKMSEPTAALAEAKTTIAEYYATNAQLPVTAGKQETSYGLNTGPRNTDVLDYVSVRDVPGSGVLVYAVVKAGTWGGTVAERYSFALSGTTNADGSMKWTCKPGDGAAENYGATADEGPVPTKYLPANCRG
;
A
#
# COMPACT_ATOMS: atom_id res chain seq x y z
N MET A 1 68.51 -18.03 8.73
CA MET A 1 67.32 -17.64 7.94
C MET A 1 66.72 -16.40 8.59
N ASN A 2 67.05 -15.20 8.09
CA ASN A 2 66.58 -13.95 8.67
C ASN A 2 65.12 -13.71 8.26
N ILE A 3 64.20 -13.81 9.22
CA ILE A 3 62.81 -13.42 9.04
C ILE A 3 62.78 -11.89 9.11
N GLN A 4 62.67 -11.24 7.95
CA GLN A 4 62.42 -9.80 7.84
C GLN A 4 61.03 -9.52 8.43
N LYS A 5 60.96 -8.89 9.61
CA LYS A 5 59.71 -8.43 10.22
C LYS A 5 59.19 -7.24 9.39
N THR A 6 58.18 -7.48 8.57
CA THR A 6 57.42 -6.40 7.93
C THR A 6 56.64 -5.67 9.02
N THR A 7 57.00 -4.42 9.31
CA THR A 7 56.24 -3.55 10.21
C THR A 7 54.87 -3.31 9.58
N GLN A 8 53.81 -3.86 10.18
CA GLN A 8 52.45 -3.53 9.78
C GLN A 8 52.19 -2.06 10.06
N LYS A 9 51.95 -1.29 9.00
CA LYS A 9 51.45 0.08 9.10
C LYS A 9 49.99 0.01 9.55
N GLY A 10 49.70 0.47 10.77
CA GLY A 10 48.33 0.59 11.27
C GLY A 10 47.57 1.69 10.55
N PHE A 11 46.24 1.52 10.44
CA PHE A 11 45.32 2.54 9.93
C PHE A 11 45.30 3.74 10.88
N THR A 12 45.36 4.96 10.35
CA THR A 12 45.33 6.16 11.19
C THR A 12 43.91 6.51 11.63
N LEU A 13 43.78 7.13 12.81
CA LEU A 13 42.48 7.66 13.26
C LEU A 13 41.91 8.69 12.29
N ILE A 14 42.77 9.45 11.62
CA ILE A 14 42.37 10.43 10.60
C ILE A 14 41.75 9.74 9.39
N GLU A 15 42.36 8.67 8.88
CA GLU A 15 41.77 7.90 7.77
C GLU A 15 40.40 7.35 8.14
N LEU A 16 40.25 6.83 9.36
CA LEU A 16 38.98 6.30 9.83
C LEU A 16 37.90 7.39 9.99
N MET A 17 38.27 8.57 10.48
CA MET A 17 37.35 9.71 10.58
C MET A 17 36.88 10.20 9.22
N ILE A 18 37.76 10.27 8.22
CA ILE A 18 37.39 10.68 6.86
C ILE A 18 36.43 9.66 6.24
N VAL A 19 36.69 8.36 6.42
CA VAL A 19 35.80 7.30 5.91
C VAL A 19 34.41 7.41 6.53
N ILE A 20 34.31 7.61 7.85
CA ILE A 20 33.01 7.78 8.52
C ILE A 20 32.28 9.03 8.02
N ALA A 21 33.01 10.13 7.79
CA ALA A 21 32.41 11.36 7.26
C ALA A 21 31.80 11.14 5.86
N ILE A 22 32.53 10.47 4.96
CA ILE A 22 32.04 10.17 3.60
C ILE A 22 30.84 9.22 3.66
N VAL A 23 30.94 8.14 4.45
CA VAL A 23 29.83 7.19 4.64
C VAL A 23 28.59 7.88 5.22
N GLY A 24 28.77 8.81 6.15
CA GLY A 24 27.68 9.61 6.73
C GLY A 24 26.92 10.44 5.69
N ILE A 25 27.64 11.11 4.78
CA ILE A 25 27.03 11.89 3.68
C ILE A 25 26.28 10.97 2.72
N LEU A 26 26.90 9.85 2.30
CA LEU A 26 26.28 8.90 1.39
C LEU A 26 25.01 8.27 2.01
N ALA A 27 25.07 7.90 3.30
CA ALA A 27 23.93 7.31 4.00
C ALA A 27 22.75 8.29 4.11
N ALA A 28 22.99 9.58 4.37
CA ALA A 28 21.94 10.58 4.46
C ALA A 28 21.11 10.72 3.17
N ILE A 29 21.74 10.54 2.00
CA ILE A 29 21.06 10.58 0.69
C ILE A 29 20.47 9.22 0.32
N ALA A 30 21.21 8.13 0.59
CA ALA A 30 20.82 6.79 0.17
C ALA A 30 19.67 6.21 1.00
N LEU A 31 19.60 6.49 2.30
CA LEU A 31 18.59 5.90 3.20
C LEU A 31 17.15 6.31 2.82
N PRO A 32 16.82 7.60 2.61
CA PRO A 32 15.47 7.98 2.19
C PRO A 32 15.07 7.36 0.84
N ALA A 33 15.99 7.32 -0.12
CA ALA A 33 15.75 6.74 -1.43
C ALA A 33 15.52 5.22 -1.35
N TYR A 34 16.28 4.52 -0.51
CA TYR A 34 16.11 3.10 -0.27
C TYR A 34 14.78 2.78 0.42
N GLN A 35 14.37 3.58 1.41
CA GLN A 35 13.05 3.46 2.04
C GLN A 35 11.92 3.60 1.01
N ASP A 36 11.98 4.63 0.17
CA ASP A 36 11.04 4.87 -0.91
C ASP A 36 10.94 3.67 -1.90
N TYR A 37 12.07 3.02 -2.18
CA TYR A 37 12.11 1.82 -3.04
C TYR A 37 11.44 0.62 -2.36
N ILE A 38 11.75 0.38 -1.08
CA ILE A 38 11.15 -0.71 -0.31
C ILE A 38 9.64 -0.53 -0.21
N VAL A 39 9.15 0.68 0.08
CA VAL A 39 7.70 0.95 0.11
C VAL A 39 7.04 0.60 -1.21
N ARG A 40 7.59 1.06 -2.35
CA ARG A 40 7.04 0.74 -3.68
C ARG A 40 7.05 -0.76 -3.97
N SER A 41 8.07 -1.50 -3.53
CA SER A 41 8.12 -2.96 -3.71
C SER A 41 7.00 -3.67 -2.95
N LYS A 42 6.72 -3.21 -1.72
CA LYS A 42 5.68 -3.80 -0.86
C LYS A 42 4.25 -3.41 -1.27
N MET A 43 4.07 -2.33 -2.04
CA MET A 43 2.77 -1.95 -2.60
C MET A 43 2.20 -2.97 -3.61
N SER A 44 2.99 -3.96 -4.04
CA SER A 44 2.49 -5.12 -4.81
C SER A 44 1.46 -5.95 -4.05
N GLU A 45 1.58 -6.02 -2.72
CA GLU A 45 0.70 -6.80 -1.86
C GLU A 45 -0.74 -6.24 -1.79
N PRO A 46 -0.98 -4.96 -1.44
CA PRO A 46 -2.32 -4.38 -1.49
C PRO A 46 -2.90 -4.40 -2.91
N THR A 47 -2.09 -4.29 -3.96
CA THR A 47 -2.60 -4.42 -5.34
C THR A 47 -3.07 -5.82 -5.68
N ALA A 48 -2.37 -6.87 -5.20
CA ALA A 48 -2.78 -8.24 -5.41
C ALA A 48 -4.12 -8.52 -4.69
N ALA A 49 -4.25 -8.06 -3.45
CA ALA A 49 -5.49 -8.17 -2.69
C ALA A 49 -6.68 -7.48 -3.39
N LEU A 50 -6.45 -6.32 -4.02
CA LEU A 50 -7.48 -5.66 -4.83
C LEU A 50 -7.82 -6.43 -6.11
N ALA A 51 -6.86 -7.11 -6.74
CA ALA A 51 -7.11 -7.93 -7.92
C ALA A 51 -7.94 -9.19 -7.57
N GLU A 52 -7.63 -9.84 -6.44
CA GLU A 52 -8.44 -10.93 -5.86
C GLU A 52 -9.86 -10.45 -5.55
N ALA A 53 -9.98 -9.25 -4.97
CA ALA A 53 -11.30 -8.72 -4.64
C ALA A 53 -12.11 -8.38 -5.90
N LYS A 54 -11.47 -7.78 -6.91
CA LYS A 54 -12.06 -7.49 -8.22
C LYS A 54 -12.64 -8.74 -8.88
N THR A 55 -11.89 -9.84 -8.88
CA THR A 55 -12.32 -11.11 -9.52
C THR A 55 -13.50 -11.71 -8.77
N THR A 56 -13.40 -11.83 -7.45
CA THR A 56 -14.49 -12.35 -6.59
C THR A 56 -15.79 -11.56 -6.76
N ILE A 57 -15.71 -10.22 -6.82
CA ILE A 57 -16.88 -9.37 -7.00
C ILE A 57 -17.49 -9.53 -8.40
N ALA A 58 -16.65 -9.63 -9.43
CA ALA A 58 -17.12 -9.85 -10.80
C ALA A 58 -17.83 -11.21 -10.96
N GLU A 59 -17.30 -12.27 -10.33
CA GLU A 59 -17.93 -13.59 -10.29
C GLU A 59 -19.26 -13.57 -9.54
N TYR A 60 -19.31 -12.89 -8.39
CA TYR A 60 -20.53 -12.72 -7.63
C TYR A 60 -21.61 -12.00 -8.45
N TYR A 61 -21.23 -10.91 -9.14
CA TYR A 61 -22.15 -10.16 -9.99
C TYR A 61 -22.64 -11.00 -11.18
N ALA A 62 -21.74 -11.74 -11.84
CA ALA A 62 -22.11 -12.62 -12.96
C ALA A 62 -23.10 -13.72 -12.55
N THR A 63 -23.02 -14.20 -11.30
CA THR A 63 -23.89 -15.25 -10.78
C THR A 63 -25.24 -14.71 -10.28
N ASN A 64 -25.24 -13.56 -9.60
CA ASN A 64 -26.40 -13.07 -8.87
C ASN A 64 -27.09 -11.87 -9.54
N ALA A 65 -26.51 -11.30 -10.60
CA ALA A 65 -26.93 -10.03 -11.24
C ALA A 65 -27.05 -8.85 -10.25
N GLN A 66 -26.37 -8.95 -9.10
CA GLN A 66 -26.39 -7.98 -8.01
C GLN A 66 -24.98 -7.81 -7.47
N LEU A 67 -24.61 -6.58 -7.10
CA LEU A 67 -23.32 -6.33 -6.48
C LEU A 67 -23.32 -6.86 -5.03
N PRO A 68 -22.17 -7.34 -4.53
CA PRO A 68 -22.01 -7.85 -3.17
C PRO A 68 -21.92 -6.71 -2.14
N VAL A 69 -22.90 -5.80 -2.15
CA VAL A 69 -22.98 -4.62 -1.28
C VAL A 69 -24.44 -4.32 -0.96
N THR A 70 -24.70 -3.95 0.28
CA THR A 70 -26.02 -3.49 0.75
C THR A 70 -25.87 -2.01 1.08
N ALA A 71 -26.82 -1.20 0.63
CA ALA A 71 -26.78 0.25 0.79
C ALA A 71 -26.50 0.65 2.25
N GLY A 72 -25.41 1.38 2.47
CA GLY A 72 -25.05 1.92 3.78
C GLY A 72 -24.51 0.89 4.77
N LYS A 73 -24.09 -0.30 4.33
CA LYS A 73 -23.47 -1.31 5.18
C LYS A 73 -22.13 -1.79 4.64
N GLN A 74 -21.18 -2.00 5.55
CA GLN A 74 -19.99 -2.79 5.30
C GLN A 74 -20.37 -4.26 5.40
N GLU A 75 -20.80 -4.82 4.26
CA GLU A 75 -21.37 -6.16 4.22
C GLU A 75 -20.32 -7.25 4.47
N THR A 76 -20.79 -8.35 5.04
CA THR A 76 -20.02 -9.57 5.29
C THR A 76 -19.44 -10.12 3.99
N SER A 77 -18.17 -9.83 3.74
CA SER A 77 -17.18 -10.70 3.12
C SER A 77 -17.78 -11.82 2.25
N TYR A 78 -18.26 -11.49 1.04
CA TYR A 78 -18.81 -12.43 0.06
C TYR A 78 -17.70 -13.31 -0.54
N GLY A 79 -17.04 -14.11 0.30
CA GLY A 79 -15.81 -14.84 -0.02
C GLY A 79 -14.52 -14.02 0.08
N LEU A 80 -14.63 -12.70 0.35
CA LEU A 80 -13.49 -11.82 0.54
C LEU A 80 -12.94 -11.89 1.96
N ASN A 81 -11.63 -11.80 2.14
CA ASN A 81 -11.06 -11.55 3.45
C ASN A 81 -11.00 -10.05 3.71
N THR A 82 -11.97 -9.52 4.47
CA THR A 82 -12.01 -8.11 4.93
C THR A 82 -11.50 -7.92 6.36
N GLY A 83 -10.92 -8.96 6.96
CA GLY A 83 -10.34 -8.89 8.30
C GLY A 83 -8.92 -8.30 8.27
N PRO A 84 -8.35 -7.98 9.44
CA PRO A 84 -6.96 -7.58 9.56
C PRO A 84 -6.01 -8.67 9.02
N ARG A 85 -4.96 -8.23 8.33
CA ARG A 85 -3.93 -9.07 7.73
C ARG A 85 -2.62 -8.90 8.48
N ASN A 86 -1.95 -10.03 8.72
CA ASN A 86 -0.64 -10.05 9.34
C ASN A 86 0.46 -9.88 8.28
N THR A 87 0.49 -8.70 7.65
CA THR A 87 1.44 -8.36 6.60
C THR A 87 2.12 -7.03 6.91
N ASP A 88 3.16 -6.68 6.15
CA ASP A 88 3.97 -5.49 6.42
C ASP A 88 3.25 -4.19 6.04
N VAL A 89 2.34 -4.24 5.05
CA VAL A 89 1.77 -3.04 4.41
C VAL A 89 0.25 -3.04 4.41
N LEU A 90 -0.39 -4.12 3.96
CA LEU A 90 -1.85 -4.21 3.94
C LEU A 90 -2.39 -4.45 5.35
N ASP A 91 -3.29 -3.58 5.81
CA ASP A 91 -4.03 -3.78 7.05
C ASP A 91 -5.26 -4.65 6.78
N TYR A 92 -6.18 -4.20 5.93
CA TYR A 92 -7.35 -4.97 5.52
C TYR A 92 -7.90 -4.48 4.18
N VAL A 93 -8.82 -5.26 3.61
CA VAL A 93 -9.62 -4.83 2.45
C VAL A 93 -11.01 -4.44 2.93
N SER A 94 -11.56 -3.33 2.46
CA SER A 94 -12.95 -2.97 2.71
C SER A 94 -13.73 -2.83 1.40
N VAL A 95 -15.03 -3.12 1.46
CA VAL A 95 -15.94 -3.02 0.31
C VAL A 95 -17.12 -2.15 0.71
N ARG A 96 -17.56 -1.28 -0.21
CA ARG A 96 -18.66 -0.34 0.00
C ARG A 96 -19.53 -0.24 -1.26
N ASP A 97 -20.82 -0.01 -1.07
CA ASP A 97 -21.71 0.41 -2.14
C ASP A 97 -21.39 1.82 -2.66
N VAL A 98 -21.61 2.03 -3.95
CA VAL A 98 -21.74 3.35 -4.54
C VAL A 98 -23.18 3.49 -5.05
N PRO A 99 -23.90 4.55 -4.65
CA PRO A 99 -25.26 4.78 -5.13
C PRO A 99 -25.35 4.70 -6.65
N GLY A 100 -26.37 3.98 -7.16
CA GLY A 100 -26.63 3.90 -8.59
C GLY A 100 -25.88 2.81 -9.35
N SER A 101 -25.50 1.69 -8.71
CA SER A 101 -24.89 0.46 -9.28
C SER A 101 -23.37 0.40 -9.37
N GLY A 102 -22.68 0.96 -8.38
CA GLY A 102 -21.22 0.80 -8.24
C GLY A 102 -20.79 0.13 -6.94
N VAL A 103 -19.54 -0.30 -6.92
CA VAL A 103 -18.85 -0.85 -5.75
C VAL A 103 -17.48 -0.20 -5.65
N LEU A 104 -17.05 0.12 -4.43
CA LEU A 104 -15.70 0.54 -4.11
C LEU A 104 -15.04 -0.54 -3.26
N VAL A 105 -13.84 -0.92 -3.67
CA VAL A 105 -12.99 -1.87 -2.96
C VAL A 105 -11.72 -1.14 -2.57
N TYR A 106 -11.43 -1.08 -1.29
CA TYR A 106 -10.29 -0.34 -0.77
C TYR A 106 -9.25 -1.29 -0.22
N ALA A 107 -7.99 -1.03 -0.56
CA ALA A 107 -6.86 -1.55 0.19
C ALA A 107 -6.49 -0.53 1.25
N VAL A 108 -6.61 -0.91 2.51
CA VAL A 108 -6.21 -0.09 3.65
C VAL A 108 -4.79 -0.48 4.04
N VAL A 109 -3.90 0.50 4.05
CA VAL A 109 -2.46 0.36 4.24
C VAL A 109 -2.08 0.93 5.60
N LYS A 110 -1.20 0.20 6.30
CA LYS A 110 -0.66 0.59 7.60
C LYS A 110 0.20 1.85 7.46
N ALA A 111 -0.01 2.86 8.29
CA ALA A 111 0.82 4.07 8.30
C ALA A 111 2.31 3.81 8.60
N GLY A 112 2.61 2.75 9.34
CA GLY A 112 3.98 2.29 9.60
C GLY A 112 4.78 1.97 8.33
N THR A 113 4.11 1.82 7.17
CA THR A 113 4.77 1.59 5.87
C THR A 113 5.79 2.68 5.53
N TRP A 114 5.53 3.95 5.88
CA TRP A 114 6.44 5.08 5.62
C TRP A 114 6.75 5.90 6.87
N GLY A 115 6.65 5.28 8.06
CA GLY A 115 6.98 5.92 9.33
C GLY A 115 5.89 6.85 9.89
N GLY A 116 4.64 6.71 9.43
CA GLY A 116 3.49 7.36 10.07
C GLY A 116 3.13 6.71 11.42
N THR A 117 2.28 7.36 12.20
CA THR A 117 1.85 6.83 13.50
C THR A 117 0.90 5.65 13.31
N VAL A 118 0.93 4.63 14.20
CA VAL A 118 0.11 3.41 14.07
C VAL A 118 -1.42 3.65 14.11
N ALA A 119 -1.84 4.86 14.49
CA ALA A 119 -3.25 5.26 14.50
C ALA A 119 -3.73 5.77 13.12
N GLU A 120 -2.81 6.22 12.27
CA GLU A 120 -3.13 6.66 10.91
C GLU A 120 -3.33 5.44 10.00
N ARG A 121 -4.24 5.55 9.04
CA ARG A 121 -4.36 4.60 7.92
C ARG A 121 -4.48 5.36 6.63
N TYR A 122 -4.09 4.66 5.56
CA TYR A 122 -4.14 5.23 4.23
C TYR A 122 -4.75 4.25 3.26
N SER A 123 -5.46 4.73 2.25
CA SER A 123 -6.14 3.83 1.33
C SER A 123 -6.06 4.27 -0.12
N PHE A 124 -6.31 3.30 -1.00
CA PHE A 124 -6.60 3.51 -2.41
C PHE A 124 -7.61 2.49 -2.88
N ALA A 125 -8.32 2.81 -3.97
CA ALA A 125 -9.58 2.16 -4.30
C ALA A 125 -9.61 1.58 -5.70
N LEU A 126 -10.27 0.44 -5.87
CA LEU A 126 -10.87 0.03 -7.14
C LEU A 126 -12.35 0.39 -7.14
N SER A 127 -12.76 1.18 -8.12
CA SER A 127 -14.16 1.50 -8.41
C SER A 127 -14.65 0.59 -9.51
N GLY A 128 -15.56 -0.31 -9.16
CA GLY A 128 -16.30 -1.16 -10.08
C GLY A 128 -17.66 -0.54 -10.41
N THR A 129 -17.99 -0.41 -11.69
CA THR A 129 -19.32 0.00 -12.16
C THR A 129 -19.87 -1.03 -13.13
N THR A 130 -21.15 -1.36 -13.01
CA THR A 130 -21.81 -2.30 -13.92
C THR A 130 -22.24 -1.58 -15.20
N ASN A 131 -21.95 -2.18 -16.35
CA ASN A 131 -22.42 -1.73 -17.65
C ASN A 131 -23.77 -2.37 -17.96
N ALA A 132 -24.52 -1.81 -18.93
CA ALA A 132 -25.82 -2.33 -19.34
C ALA A 132 -25.77 -3.73 -19.97
N ASP A 133 -24.59 -4.15 -20.44
CA ASP A 133 -24.33 -5.49 -20.98
C ASP A 133 -24.02 -6.54 -19.90
N GLY A 134 -24.07 -6.17 -18.61
CA GLY A 134 -23.74 -7.05 -17.49
C GLY A 134 -22.24 -7.22 -17.26
N SER A 135 -21.37 -6.49 -17.96
CA SER A 135 -19.93 -6.45 -17.67
C SER A 135 -19.60 -5.45 -16.56
N MET A 136 -18.47 -5.65 -15.88
CA MET A 136 -17.98 -4.70 -14.88
C MET A 136 -16.78 -3.91 -15.40
N LYS A 137 -16.88 -2.58 -15.38
CA LYS A 137 -15.76 -1.67 -15.62
C LYS A 137 -15.08 -1.34 -14.30
N TRP A 138 -13.75 -1.46 -14.28
CA TRP A 138 -12.94 -1.20 -13.09
C TRP A 138 -11.97 -0.05 -13.33
N THR A 139 -12.01 0.94 -12.45
CA THR A 139 -11.09 2.08 -12.45
C THR A 139 -10.39 2.15 -11.10
N CYS A 140 -9.06 2.17 -11.09
CA CYS A 140 -8.34 2.44 -9.85
C CYS A 140 -8.30 3.95 -9.60
N LYS A 141 -8.50 4.35 -8.35
CA LYS A 141 -8.48 5.74 -7.93
C LYS A 141 -7.50 5.89 -6.77
N PRO A 142 -6.82 7.05 -6.65
CA PRO A 142 -6.27 7.43 -5.36
C PRO A 142 -7.42 7.39 -4.34
N GLY A 143 -7.15 6.98 -3.10
CA GLY A 143 -8.18 7.00 -2.06
C GLY A 143 -8.93 8.33 -2.07
N ASP A 144 -10.22 8.33 -1.76
CA ASP A 144 -11.07 9.51 -1.89
C ASP A 144 -10.76 10.61 -0.86
N GLY A 145 -9.78 10.40 0.04
CA GLY A 145 -9.45 11.33 1.12
C GLY A 145 -10.61 11.61 2.06
N ALA A 146 -11.73 10.89 1.91
CA ALA A 146 -12.94 11.08 2.67
C ALA A 146 -12.85 10.24 3.94
N ALA A 147 -12.03 10.68 4.90
CA ALA A 147 -12.11 10.26 6.30
C ALA A 147 -13.57 10.28 6.82
N GLU A 148 -14.43 11.12 6.22
CA GLU A 148 -15.79 11.43 6.67
C GLU A 148 -16.83 10.32 6.42
N ASN A 149 -16.62 9.40 5.47
CA ASN A 149 -17.61 8.34 5.18
C ASN A 149 -17.21 6.98 5.73
N TYR A 150 -16.10 6.88 6.47
CA TYR A 150 -15.29 5.68 6.44
C TYR A 150 -15.13 4.86 7.71
N GLY A 151 -15.65 5.29 8.86
CA GLY A 151 -15.21 4.68 10.12
C GLY A 151 -13.70 4.80 10.37
N ALA A 152 -12.98 5.42 9.43
CA ALA A 152 -11.69 6.06 9.57
C ALA A 152 -11.90 7.27 10.47
N THR A 153 -11.16 7.33 11.57
CA THR A 153 -11.10 8.55 12.36
C THR A 153 -10.45 9.66 11.51
N ALA A 154 -10.56 10.92 11.93
CA ALA A 154 -10.09 12.10 11.20
C ALA A 154 -8.56 12.16 10.91
N ASP A 155 -7.85 11.06 11.12
CA ASP A 155 -6.39 10.88 11.03
C ASP A 155 -5.98 10.05 9.79
N GLU A 156 -6.87 9.86 8.80
CA GLU A 156 -6.64 8.95 7.66
C GLU A 156 -6.77 9.65 6.30
N GLY A 157 -5.85 9.36 5.36
CA GLY A 157 -5.72 10.05 4.06
C GLY A 157 -5.42 9.13 2.87
N PRO A 158 -5.38 9.63 1.63
CA PRO A 158 -5.03 8.80 0.47
C PRO A 158 -3.57 8.35 0.53
N VAL A 159 -3.28 7.12 0.07
CA VAL A 159 -1.88 6.70 -0.12
C VAL A 159 -1.16 7.72 -1.02
N PRO A 160 0.04 8.21 -0.64
CA PRO A 160 0.78 9.18 -1.45
C PRO A 160 0.96 8.71 -2.90
N THR A 161 0.73 9.61 -3.86
CA THR A 161 0.74 9.28 -5.30
C THR A 161 2.05 8.65 -5.77
N LYS A 162 3.18 9.00 -5.14
CA LYS A 162 4.49 8.38 -5.42
C LYS A 162 4.53 6.87 -5.15
N TYR A 163 3.71 6.37 -4.23
CA TYR A 163 3.61 4.96 -3.85
C TYR A 163 2.43 4.26 -4.52
N LEU A 164 1.51 5.00 -5.14
CA LEU A 164 0.42 4.41 -5.86
C LEU A 164 0.91 3.65 -7.10
N PRO A 165 0.27 2.51 -7.43
CA PRO A 165 0.40 1.86 -8.73
C PRO A 165 0.08 2.83 -9.86
N ALA A 166 0.72 2.67 -11.02
CA ALA A 166 0.58 3.60 -12.14
C ALA A 166 -0.89 3.82 -12.56
N ASN A 167 -1.69 2.75 -12.56
CA ASN A 167 -3.12 2.80 -12.91
C ASN A 167 -4.02 3.46 -11.86
N CYS A 168 -3.48 3.78 -10.67
CA CYS A 168 -4.22 4.38 -9.56
C CYS A 168 -3.85 5.85 -9.34
N ARG A 169 -3.02 6.46 -10.20
CA ARG A 169 -2.52 7.83 -10.03
C ARG A 169 -3.44 8.93 -10.58
N GLY A 170 -4.51 8.57 -11.30
CA GLY A 170 -5.40 9.50 -12.01
C GLY A 170 -5.36 9.29 -13.51
#